data_AF-A0A959FPH9-F1
#
_entry.id   AF-A0A959FPH9-F1
#
_cell.length_a   1.000
_cell.length_b   1.000
_cell.length_c   1.000
_cell.angle_alpha   90.00
_cell.angle_beta   90.00
_cell.angle_gamma   90.00
#
_symmetry.space_group_name_H-M   'P 1'
#
loop_
_entity.id
_entity.type
_entity.pdbx_description
1 polymer ?
#
loop_
_entity_poly.entity_id
_entity_poly.type
_entity_poly.pdbx_seq_one_letter_code
_entity_poly.pdbx_strand_id
1 'polypeptide(L)'
;MKISLLIFCLLLLFRGWLYRQLIHYRPIAARELIPIQDEAFLASIAEAAQDKPLDLPRLRDLAFSLTTRQLAFTFAPASAHPDTVLATGRANCVGYAALFNATAHELIRQRGMESKLEVIHLVGKLYLFGVDLHQLFRTPFFADHDYILLRDTRTGETTATDPSIGDYLWIREVRSE
;
A
#
# COMPACT_ATOMS: atom_id res chain seq x y z
N MET A 1 -29.69 19.00 10.83
CA MET A 1 -29.76 17.83 9.93
C MET A 1 -29.13 18.08 8.55
N LYS A 2 -29.59 19.07 7.76
CA LYS A 2 -29.02 19.35 6.41
C LYS A 2 -27.52 19.71 6.43
N ILE A 3 -27.11 20.56 7.38
CA ILE A 3 -25.71 20.99 7.53
C ILE A 3 -24.82 19.82 7.97
N SER A 4 -25.26 19.00 8.92
CA SER A 4 -24.50 17.83 9.38
C SER A 4 -24.29 16.79 8.27
N LEU A 5 -25.31 16.55 7.43
CA LEU A 5 -25.19 15.68 6.27
C LEU A 5 -24.19 16.24 5.25
N LEU A 6 -24.26 17.55 4.98
CA LEU A 6 -23.31 18.22 4.09
C LEU A 6 -21.87 18.08 4.61
N ILE A 7 -21.64 18.33 5.90
CA ILE A 7 -20.32 18.17 6.53
C ILE A 7 -19.82 16.73 6.39
N PHE A 8 -20.68 15.75 6.68
CA PHE A 8 -20.32 14.34 6.54
C PHE A 8 -19.94 13.98 5.10
N CYS A 9 -20.70 14.44 4.10
CA CYS A 9 -20.37 14.23 2.68
C CYS A 9 -19.04 14.88 2.29
N LEU A 10 -18.76 16.08 2.80
CA LEU A 10 -17.47 16.76 2.57
C LEU A 10 -16.32 15.99 3.19
N LEU A 11 -16.45 15.50 4.43
CA LEU A 11 -15.43 14.68 5.08
C LEU A 11 -15.15 13.40 4.29
N LEU A 12 -16.18 12.73 3.76
CA LEU A 12 -16.00 11.55 2.91
C LEU A 12 -15.32 11.86 1.57
N LEU A 13 -15.67 12.97 0.92
CA LEU A 13 -15.08 13.36 -0.36
C LEU A 13 -13.61 13.77 -0.20
N PHE A 14 -13.29 14.52 0.85
CA PHE A 14 -11.94 15.06 1.09
C PHE A 14 -11.08 14.19 2.00
N ARG A 15 -11.54 13.03 2.45
CA ARG A 15 -10.82 12.17 3.40
C ARG A 15 -9.36 11.89 3.03
N GLY A 16 -9.06 11.66 1.75
CA GLY A 16 -7.69 11.38 1.32
C GLY A 16 -6.80 12.62 1.41
N TRP A 17 -7.34 13.78 1.03
CA TRP A 17 -6.65 15.06 1.20
C TRP A 17 -6.45 15.37 2.68
N LEU A 18 -7.50 15.26 3.50
CA LEU A 18 -7.43 15.45 4.96
C LEU A 18 -6.38 14.52 5.57
N TYR A 19 -6.44 13.23 5.26
CA TYR A 19 -5.49 12.25 5.78
C TYR A 19 -4.04 12.63 5.46
N ARG A 20 -3.73 13.02 4.22
CA ARG A 20 -2.36 13.43 3.83
C ARG A 20 -1.90 14.78 4.42
N GLN A 21 -2.82 15.63 4.87
CA GLN A 21 -2.46 16.83 5.64
C GLN A 21 -2.16 16.51 7.10
N LEU A 22 -2.90 15.55 7.66
CA LEU A 22 -2.87 15.22 9.08
C LEU A 22 -1.81 14.19 9.43
N ILE A 23 -1.70 13.13 8.62
CA ILE A 23 -0.87 11.96 8.84
C ILE A 23 0.31 11.97 7.88
N HIS A 24 1.50 11.78 8.45
CA HIS A 24 2.77 11.68 7.72
C HIS A 24 3.48 10.40 8.11
N TYR A 25 4.05 9.72 7.11
CA TYR A 25 4.83 8.51 7.28
C TYR A 25 6.32 8.89 7.22
N ARG A 26 7.10 8.46 8.20
CA ARG A 26 8.57 8.60 8.17
C ARG A 26 9.19 7.21 8.08
N PRO A 27 9.91 6.86 7.00
CA PRO A 27 10.55 5.56 6.89
C PRO A 27 11.62 5.39 7.95
N ILE A 28 11.68 4.21 8.56
CA ILE A 28 12.69 3.82 9.54
C ILE A 28 13.45 2.55 9.13
N ALA A 29 12.86 1.73 8.25
CA ALA A 29 13.50 0.56 7.68
C ALA A 29 12.84 0.20 6.34
N ALA A 30 13.48 -0.72 5.61
CA ALA A 30 12.92 -1.37 4.44
C ALA A 30 12.88 -2.89 4.68
N ARG A 31 11.96 -3.58 4.00
CA ARG A 31 11.90 -5.04 3.98
C ARG A 31 12.35 -5.57 2.63
N GLU A 32 12.99 -6.73 2.69
CA GLU A 32 13.37 -7.49 1.51
C GLU A 32 12.14 -7.95 0.72
N LEU A 33 12.31 -8.05 -0.60
CA LEU A 33 11.31 -8.65 -1.48
C LEU A 33 11.25 -10.16 -1.23
N ILE A 34 10.04 -10.66 -0.96
CA ILE A 34 9.73 -12.08 -1.01
C ILE A 34 8.91 -12.31 -2.29
N PRO A 35 9.40 -13.09 -3.26
CA PRO A 35 8.66 -13.33 -4.51
C PRO A 35 7.43 -14.21 -4.26
N ILE A 36 6.41 -14.04 -5.11
CA ILE A 36 5.22 -14.91 -5.13
C ILE A 36 5.59 -16.23 -5.84
N GLN A 37 5.13 -17.35 -5.29
CA GLN A 37 5.27 -18.67 -5.92
C GLN A 37 3.94 -19.27 -6.34
N ASP A 38 2.81 -18.73 -5.88
CA ASP A 38 1.48 -19.19 -6.28
C ASP A 38 1.22 -18.98 -7.79
N GLU A 39 1.21 -20.07 -8.55
CA GLU A 39 1.09 -20.04 -10.02
C GLU A 39 -0.24 -19.44 -10.51
N ALA A 40 -1.33 -19.68 -9.79
CA ALA A 40 -2.65 -19.17 -10.16
C ALA A 40 -2.69 -17.64 -10.03
N PHE A 41 -2.13 -17.10 -8.95
CA PHE A 41 -2.02 -15.67 -8.77
C PHE A 41 -1.02 -15.04 -9.74
N LEU A 42 0.12 -15.68 -10.01
CA LEU A 42 1.06 -15.24 -11.06
C LEU A 42 0.39 -15.14 -12.45
N ALA A 43 -0.47 -16.12 -12.80
CA ALA A 43 -1.25 -16.06 -14.03
C ALA A 43 -2.22 -14.87 -14.05
N SER A 44 -2.86 -14.55 -12.92
CA SER A 44 -3.74 -13.37 -12.81
C SER A 44 -2.99 -12.05 -12.96
N ILE A 45 -1.73 -11.99 -12.48
CA ILE A 45 -0.84 -10.85 -12.68
C ILE A 45 -0.48 -10.74 -14.17
N ALA A 46 -0.13 -11.86 -14.81
CA ALA A 46 0.18 -11.91 -16.23
C ALA A 46 -0.97 -11.44 -17.12
N GLU A 47 -2.21 -11.79 -16.80
CA GLU A 47 -3.40 -11.30 -17.48
C GLU A 47 -3.56 -9.78 -17.30
N ALA A 48 -3.44 -9.28 -16.06
CA ALA A 48 -3.53 -7.85 -15.76
C ALA A 48 -2.41 -7.03 -16.42
N ALA A 49 -1.23 -7.66 -16.60
CA ALA A 49 -0.07 -7.10 -17.25
C ALA A 49 -0.13 -7.18 -18.79
N GLN A 50 -1.27 -7.39 -19.43
CA GLN A 50 -1.35 -7.28 -20.90
C GLN A 50 -1.71 -5.86 -21.37
N ASP A 51 -2.40 -5.08 -20.53
CA ASP A 51 -3.05 -3.83 -20.94
C ASP A 51 -2.21 -2.55 -20.71
N LYS A 52 -2.04 -1.71 -21.75
CA LYS A 52 -1.49 -0.33 -21.74
C LYS A 52 -0.04 -0.12 -21.24
N PRO A 53 0.58 1.06 -21.47
CA PRO A 53 1.86 1.40 -20.85
C PRO A 53 1.75 1.40 -19.31
N LEU A 54 2.80 0.90 -18.65
CA LEU A 54 2.91 0.85 -17.19
C LEU A 54 3.65 2.10 -16.69
N ASP A 55 2.95 2.99 -16.01
CA ASP A 55 3.49 4.13 -15.25
C ASP A 55 3.22 3.97 -13.74
N LEU A 56 3.67 4.90 -12.90
CA LEU A 56 3.50 4.82 -11.45
C LEU A 56 2.02 4.74 -11.01
N PRO A 57 1.10 5.62 -11.49
CA PRO A 57 -0.31 5.51 -11.13
C PRO A 57 -0.92 4.17 -11.55
N ARG A 58 -0.59 3.67 -12.75
CA ARG A 58 -1.12 2.40 -13.25
C ARG A 58 -0.58 1.21 -12.49
N LEU A 59 0.73 1.18 -12.21
CA LEU A 59 1.37 0.16 -11.40
C LEU A 59 0.71 0.08 -10.03
N ARG A 60 0.55 1.24 -9.37
CA ARG A 60 -0.13 1.32 -8.08
C ARG A 60 -1.54 0.74 -8.15
N ASP A 61 -2.34 1.21 -9.11
CA ASP A 61 -3.75 0.84 -9.19
C ASP A 61 -3.95 -0.65 -9.52
N LEU A 62 -3.09 -1.23 -10.37
CA LEU A 62 -3.10 -2.66 -10.67
C LEU A 62 -2.68 -3.49 -9.45
N ALA A 63 -1.52 -3.19 -8.86
CA ALA A 63 -1.03 -3.91 -7.68
C ALA A 63 -2.01 -3.80 -6.50
N PHE A 64 -2.58 -2.61 -6.29
CA PHE A 64 -3.61 -2.37 -5.29
C PHE A 64 -4.83 -3.25 -5.56
N SER A 65 -5.40 -3.18 -6.77
CA SER A 65 -6.61 -3.95 -7.11
C SER A 65 -6.39 -5.46 -7.03
N LEU A 66 -5.21 -5.97 -7.40
CA LEU A 66 -4.90 -7.40 -7.29
C LEU A 66 -4.77 -7.81 -5.83
N THR A 67 -4.07 -7.01 -5.01
CA THR A 67 -3.87 -7.26 -3.58
C THR A 67 -5.19 -7.24 -2.81
N THR A 68 -6.00 -6.19 -2.94
CA THR A 68 -7.24 -6.02 -2.16
C THR A 68 -8.38 -6.95 -2.61
N ARG A 69 -8.25 -7.62 -3.76
CA ARG A 69 -9.18 -8.69 -4.15
C ARG A 69 -8.91 -9.99 -3.41
N GLN A 70 -7.67 -10.21 -2.97
CA GLN A 70 -7.27 -11.43 -2.29
C GLN A 70 -7.37 -11.33 -0.77
N LEU A 71 -7.31 -10.12 -0.22
CA LEU A 71 -7.14 -9.91 1.21
C LEU A 71 -8.32 -9.16 1.84
N ALA A 72 -8.64 -9.55 3.07
CA ALA A 72 -9.45 -8.78 4.00
C ALA A 72 -8.64 -8.38 5.23
N PHE A 73 -8.81 -7.13 5.67
CA PHE A 73 -8.04 -6.59 6.79
C PHE A 73 -8.30 -7.32 8.12
N THR A 74 -7.24 -7.47 8.92
CA THR A 74 -7.29 -8.01 10.29
C THR A 74 -6.29 -7.29 11.19
N PHE A 75 -6.66 -7.12 12.47
CA PHE A 75 -5.75 -6.64 13.52
C PHE A 75 -4.92 -7.79 14.15
N ALA A 76 -5.27 -9.04 13.84
CA ALA A 76 -4.50 -10.20 14.30
C ALA A 76 -3.11 -10.23 13.64
N PRO A 77 -2.12 -10.88 14.28
CA PRO A 77 -0.85 -11.17 13.61
C PRO A 77 -1.09 -11.86 12.27
N ALA A 78 -0.39 -11.41 11.23
CA ALA A 78 -0.43 -11.98 9.89
C ALA A 78 0.98 -12.23 9.39
N SER A 79 1.12 -13.16 8.44
CA SER A 79 2.40 -13.46 7.81
C SER A 79 2.88 -12.30 6.95
N ALA A 80 4.19 -12.12 6.86
CA ALA A 80 4.83 -11.24 5.88
C ALA A 80 5.11 -11.97 4.55
N HIS A 81 4.79 -13.25 4.43
CA HIS A 81 5.03 -14.03 3.22
C HIS A 81 3.81 -13.96 2.26
N PRO A 82 3.98 -13.51 1.01
CA PRO A 82 2.88 -13.35 0.04
C PRO A 82 2.03 -14.61 -0.13
N ASP A 83 2.64 -15.77 -0.36
CA ASP A 83 1.88 -17.01 -0.55
C ASP A 83 1.08 -17.43 0.70
N THR A 84 1.57 -17.14 1.90
CA THR A 84 0.82 -17.41 3.14
C THR A 84 -0.39 -16.48 3.28
N VAL A 85 -0.25 -15.19 2.94
CA VAL A 85 -1.39 -14.27 3.01
C VAL A 85 -2.40 -14.52 1.90
N LEU A 86 -1.97 -14.96 0.71
CA LEU A 86 -2.86 -15.44 -0.35
C LEU A 86 -3.68 -16.65 0.12
N ALA A 87 -3.03 -17.65 0.71
CA ALA A 87 -3.71 -18.85 1.18
C ALA A 87 -4.73 -18.59 2.31
N THR A 88 -4.48 -17.58 3.15
CA THR A 88 -5.35 -17.24 4.28
C THR A 88 -6.41 -16.19 3.95
N GLY A 89 -6.21 -15.40 2.90
CA GLY A 89 -7.09 -14.32 2.47
C GLY A 89 -7.25 -13.17 3.48
N ARG A 90 -6.36 -13.10 4.49
CA ARG A 90 -6.45 -12.11 5.58
C ARG A 90 -5.06 -11.60 5.95
N ALA A 91 -4.94 -10.29 6.12
CA ALA A 91 -3.67 -9.67 6.50
C ALA A 91 -3.82 -8.37 7.29
N ASN A 92 -2.77 -7.99 8.01
CA ASN A 92 -2.57 -6.65 8.55
C ASN A 92 -1.68 -5.83 7.59
N CYS A 93 -1.25 -4.62 7.98
CA CYS A 93 -0.40 -3.76 7.13
C CYS A 93 0.85 -4.47 6.59
N VAL A 94 1.51 -5.29 7.40
CA VAL A 94 2.70 -6.07 7.00
C VAL A 94 2.38 -7.02 5.84
N GLY A 95 1.32 -7.82 5.98
CA GLY A 95 0.94 -8.79 4.95
C GLY A 95 0.40 -8.12 3.68
N TYR A 96 -0.37 -7.02 3.83
CA TYR A 96 -0.84 -6.23 2.69
C TYR A 96 0.33 -5.62 1.90
N ALA A 97 1.27 -4.99 2.61
CA ALA A 97 2.46 -4.41 1.98
C ALA A 97 3.35 -5.50 1.36
N ALA A 98 3.51 -6.65 2.00
CA ALA A 98 4.25 -7.77 1.42
C ALA A 98 3.65 -8.29 0.10
N LEU A 99 2.34 -8.58 0.08
CA LEU A 99 1.67 -9.04 -1.13
C LEU A 99 1.67 -7.96 -2.22
N PHE A 100 1.41 -6.70 -1.86
CA PHE A 100 1.47 -5.59 -2.81
C PHE A 100 2.87 -5.47 -3.42
N ASN A 101 3.91 -5.47 -2.59
CA ASN A 101 5.30 -5.32 -3.04
C ASN A 101 5.65 -6.41 -4.05
N ALA A 102 5.35 -7.67 -3.73
CA ALA A 102 5.62 -8.79 -4.62
C ALA A 102 4.80 -8.73 -5.91
N THR A 103 3.53 -8.33 -5.82
CA THR A 103 2.65 -8.13 -6.99
C THR A 103 3.19 -7.03 -7.92
N ALA A 104 3.59 -5.89 -7.35
CA ALA A 104 4.10 -4.77 -8.11
C ALA A 104 5.45 -5.09 -8.76
N HIS A 105 6.35 -5.78 -8.05
CA HIS A 105 7.60 -6.30 -8.63
C HIS A 105 7.35 -7.23 -9.81
N GLU A 106 6.39 -8.15 -9.68
CA GLU A 106 6.05 -9.07 -10.76
C GLU A 106 5.44 -8.33 -11.98
N LEU A 107 4.58 -7.33 -11.76
CA LEU A 107 4.07 -6.46 -12.83
C LEU A 107 5.19 -5.71 -13.57
N ILE A 108 6.18 -5.18 -12.83
CA ILE A 108 7.35 -4.51 -13.42
C ILE A 108 8.16 -5.50 -14.27
N ARG A 109 8.43 -6.68 -13.72
CA ARG A 109 9.23 -7.73 -14.36
C ARG A 109 8.60 -8.22 -15.66
N GLN A 110 7.31 -8.54 -15.64
CA GLN A 110 6.58 -9.00 -16.82
C GLN A 110 6.52 -7.94 -17.94
N ARG A 111 6.74 -6.67 -17.60
CA ARG A 111 6.77 -5.56 -18.56
C ARG A 111 8.18 -5.13 -18.96
N GLY A 112 9.24 -5.73 -18.42
CA GLY A 112 10.62 -5.30 -18.69
C GLY A 112 10.90 -3.87 -18.22
N MET A 113 10.27 -3.44 -17.12
CA MET A 113 10.31 -2.07 -16.60
C MET A 113 11.27 -1.89 -15.41
N GLU A 114 12.08 -2.90 -15.06
CA GLU A 114 12.96 -2.94 -13.88
C GLU A 114 13.99 -1.81 -13.89
N SER A 115 14.39 -1.33 -15.07
CA SER A 115 15.31 -0.19 -15.21
C SER A 115 14.65 1.18 -15.00
N LYS A 116 13.31 1.23 -14.95
CA LYS A 116 12.52 2.48 -14.97
C LYS A 116 11.63 2.66 -13.75
N LEU A 117 11.14 1.56 -13.19
CA LEU A 117 10.22 1.55 -12.06
C LEU A 117 10.80 0.70 -10.95
N GLU A 118 10.61 1.16 -9.73
CA GLU A 118 11.06 0.50 -8.52
C GLU A 118 9.96 0.52 -7.47
N VAL A 119 9.86 -0.57 -6.70
CA VAL A 119 8.94 -0.71 -5.58
C VAL A 119 9.74 -1.09 -4.34
N ILE A 120 9.47 -0.39 -3.24
CA ILE A 120 10.15 -0.60 -1.96
C ILE A 120 9.09 -0.81 -0.88
N HIS A 121 9.22 -1.91 -0.14
CA HIS A 121 8.45 -2.16 1.06
C HIS A 121 9.11 -1.44 2.24
N LEU A 122 8.46 -0.41 2.76
CA LEU A 122 8.96 0.41 3.86
C LEU A 122 8.23 0.11 5.16
N VAL A 123 8.97 0.22 6.26
CA VAL A 123 8.45 0.27 7.61
C VAL A 123 8.61 1.71 8.07
N GLY A 124 7.52 2.33 8.54
CA GLY A 124 7.52 3.73 8.93
C GLY A 124 6.79 4.01 10.24
N LYS A 125 7.11 5.16 10.82
CA LYS A 125 6.36 5.74 11.94
C LYS A 125 5.30 6.69 11.42
N LEU A 126 4.15 6.70 12.10
CA LEU A 126 3.05 7.61 11.80
C LEU A 126 3.12 8.86 12.67
N TYR A 127 3.01 10.03 12.05
CA TYR A 127 2.97 11.31 12.73
C TYR A 127 1.63 12.00 12.47
N LEU A 128 0.93 12.39 13.53
CA LEU A 128 -0.29 13.20 13.46
C LEU A 128 0.02 14.63 13.86
N PHE A 129 -0.21 15.60 12.97
CA PHE A 129 0.19 17.01 13.18
C PHE A 129 1.67 17.18 13.58
N GLY A 130 2.56 16.31 13.08
CA GLY A 130 3.99 16.32 13.43
C GLY A 130 4.32 15.69 14.79
N VAL A 131 3.34 15.15 15.52
CA VAL A 131 3.54 14.39 16.76
C VAL A 131 3.58 12.90 16.44
N ASP A 132 4.64 12.21 16.88
CA ASP A 132 4.78 10.76 16.74
C ASP A 132 3.61 10.05 17.45
N LEU A 133 2.79 9.31 16.70
CA LEU A 133 1.60 8.64 17.23
C LEU A 133 1.95 7.60 18.29
N HIS A 134 3.16 7.04 18.29
CA HIS A 134 3.61 6.09 19.32
C HIS A 134 3.68 6.75 20.70
N GLN A 135 3.86 8.08 20.76
CA GLN A 135 3.84 8.83 22.02
C GLN A 135 2.43 8.97 22.58
N LEU A 136 1.41 8.95 21.71
CA LEU A 136 0.01 9.14 22.06
C LEU A 136 -0.73 7.81 22.27
N PHE A 137 -0.35 6.76 21.54
CA PHE A 137 -0.99 5.45 21.59
C PHE A 137 0.06 4.34 21.67
N ARG A 138 -0.07 3.44 22.65
CA ARG A 138 0.82 2.28 22.85
C ARG A 138 0.24 0.98 22.31
N THR A 139 -0.64 1.04 21.32
CA THR A 139 -1.21 -0.17 20.72
C THR A 139 -0.29 -0.64 19.58
N PRO A 140 -0.19 -1.97 19.32
CA PRO A 140 0.62 -2.49 18.23
C PRO A 140 0.28 -1.91 16.85
N PHE A 141 -0.94 -1.42 16.68
CA PHE A 141 -1.40 -0.77 15.45
C PHE A 141 -0.71 0.58 15.18
N PHE A 142 -0.31 1.31 16.22
CA PHE A 142 0.42 2.58 16.11
C PHE A 142 1.88 2.44 16.52
N ALA A 143 2.41 1.21 16.54
CA ALA A 143 3.84 1.01 16.52
C ALA A 143 4.33 1.25 15.09
N ASP A 144 5.15 0.39 14.54
CA ASP A 144 5.61 0.58 13.17
C ASP A 144 4.53 0.15 12.16
N HIS A 145 4.44 0.89 11.05
CA HIS A 145 3.43 0.69 10.03
C HIS A 145 4.06 0.46 8.66
N ASP A 146 3.67 -0.64 8.03
CA ASP A 146 4.23 -1.06 6.75
C ASP A 146 3.46 -0.43 5.58
N TYR A 147 4.20 0.10 4.61
CA TYR A 147 3.67 0.79 3.43
C TYR A 147 4.62 0.64 2.24
N ILE A 148 4.23 1.17 1.09
CA ILE A 148 4.94 1.00 -0.18
C ILE A 148 5.37 2.35 -0.74
N LEU A 149 6.62 2.45 -1.17
CA LEU A 149 7.12 3.52 -2.02
C LEU A 149 7.29 2.99 -3.44
N LEU A 150 6.69 3.71 -4.40
CA LEU A 150 6.87 3.49 -5.82
C LEU A 150 7.69 4.65 -6.38
N ARG A 151 8.67 4.35 -7.23
CA ARG A 151 9.60 5.35 -7.78
C ARG A 151 9.81 5.15 -9.27
N ASP A 152 9.74 6.22 -10.06
CA ASP A 152 10.25 6.26 -11.42
C ASP A 152 11.72 6.67 -11.36
N THR A 153 12.62 5.74 -11.67
CA THR A 153 14.06 5.93 -11.53
C THR A 153 14.63 6.91 -12.54
N ARG A 154 13.89 7.22 -13.62
CA ARG A 154 14.33 8.15 -14.66
C ARG A 154 14.03 9.59 -14.30
N THR A 155 12.89 9.83 -13.64
CA THR A 155 12.42 11.18 -13.29
C THR A 155 12.69 11.52 -11.82
N GLY A 156 12.89 10.52 -10.96
CA GLY A 156 12.95 10.69 -9.51
C GLY A 156 11.57 10.91 -8.87
N GLU A 157 10.48 10.84 -9.64
CA GLU A 157 9.13 10.93 -9.11
C GLU A 157 8.83 9.74 -8.19
N THR A 158 8.19 10.03 -7.06
CA THR A 158 7.81 9.01 -6.08
C THR A 158 6.36 9.16 -5.66
N THR A 159 5.68 8.05 -5.43
CA THR A 159 4.39 8.01 -4.74
C THR A 159 4.44 6.96 -3.63
N ALA A 160 3.84 7.28 -2.49
CA ALA A 160 3.70 6.33 -1.39
C ALA A 160 2.24 5.86 -1.28
N THR A 161 2.04 4.57 -0.99
CA THR A 161 0.72 3.98 -0.81
C THR A 161 0.73 3.03 0.38
N ASP A 162 -0.39 2.98 1.09
CA ASP A 162 -0.65 2.03 2.15
C ASP A 162 -1.83 1.16 1.71
N PRO A 163 -1.57 -0.07 1.24
CA PRO A 163 -2.63 -0.92 0.70
C PRO A 163 -3.66 -1.33 1.76
N SER A 164 -3.26 -1.38 3.05
CA SER A 164 -4.19 -1.70 4.13
C SER A 164 -5.18 -0.55 4.37
N ILE A 165 -4.67 0.68 4.52
CA ILE A 165 -5.49 1.90 4.67
C ILE A 165 -6.36 2.13 3.43
N GLY A 166 -5.83 1.86 2.24
CA GLY A 166 -6.59 1.98 1.00
C GLY A 166 -7.81 1.05 0.97
N ASP A 167 -7.71 -0.15 1.52
CA ASP A 167 -8.81 -1.12 1.51
C ASP A 167 -9.99 -0.66 2.40
N TYR A 168 -9.73 -0.27 3.65
CA TYR A 168 -10.81 0.08 4.59
C TYR A 168 -11.15 1.59 4.66
N LEU A 169 -10.25 2.51 4.29
CA LEU A 169 -10.51 3.96 4.24
C LEU A 169 -10.66 4.52 2.83
N TRP A 170 -10.40 3.73 1.78
CA TRP A 170 -10.38 4.15 0.36
C TRP A 170 -9.42 5.34 0.12
N ILE A 171 -8.27 5.31 0.80
CA ILE A 171 -7.17 6.28 0.65
C ILE A 171 -6.03 5.60 -0.10
N ARG A 172 -5.83 5.95 -1.38
CA ARG A 172 -4.85 5.28 -2.26
C ARG A 172 -3.42 5.78 -2.11
N GLU A 173 -3.25 6.98 -1.57
CA GLU A 173 -1.95 7.64 -1.46
C GLU A 173 -1.80 8.20 -0.07
N VAL A 174 -0.60 8.00 0.49
CA VAL A 174 -0.18 8.55 1.77
C VAL A 174 0.96 9.53 1.55
N ARG A 175 1.19 10.41 2.52
CA ARG A 175 2.35 11.31 2.50
C ARG A 175 3.51 10.63 3.24
N SER A 176 4.61 10.41 2.53
CA SER A 176 5.89 9.98 3.10
C SER A 176 6.89 11.12 3.02
N GLU A 177 7.74 11.25 4.04
CA GLU A 177 8.97 12.04 3.99
C GLU A 177 10.04 11.37 3.12
#